data_AF-A0A1T4Y752-F1
#
_entry.id   AF-A0A1T4Y752-F1
#
_cell.length_a   1.000
_cell.length_b   1.000
_cell.length_c   1.000
_cell.angle_alpha   90.00
_cell.angle_beta   90.00
_cell.angle_gamma   90.00
#
_symmetry.space_group_name_H-M   'P 1'
#
loop_
_entity.id
_entity.type
_entity.pdbx_description
1 polymer ?
#
loop_
_entity_poly.entity_id
_entity_poly.type
_entity_poly.pdbx_seq_one_letter_code
_entity_poly.pdbx_strand_id
1 'polypeptide(L)'
;MNKECTIVQDLLPLHEEDLLQAETKQFIEEHLKSCQECRHIAEQSQIPLPAEVNPVGASKKMIRNITVKLTTIQIFFVAIAFILAMSTAIMNNSGFILTYTTLGAVSFLFYRSVLITVLLAGVPNFIWNCLLYMTDWFGEFYAESFSEALQIALTSLIVHLLFTFIGIIIGFSILKTREEI
;
A
#
# COMPACT_ATOMS: atom_id res chain seq x y z
N MET A 1 19.48 -0.24 44.94
CA MET A 1 20.07 0.65 43.93
C MET A 1 19.91 2.09 44.40
N ASN A 2 20.98 2.87 44.49
CA ASN A 2 20.91 4.28 44.93
C ASN A 2 20.28 5.11 43.79
N LYS A 3 19.41 6.06 44.12
CA LYS A 3 18.77 6.99 43.17
C LYS A 3 19.81 7.77 42.36
N GLU A 4 20.91 8.15 42.99
CA GLU A 4 22.01 8.85 42.31
C GLU A 4 22.67 8.00 41.23
N CYS A 5 22.81 6.68 41.45
CA CYS A 5 23.36 5.78 40.45
C CYS A 5 22.46 5.68 39.21
N THR A 6 21.13 5.67 39.40
CA THR A 6 20.17 5.67 38.29
C THR A 6 20.32 6.95 37.46
N ILE A 7 20.39 8.11 38.11
CA ILE A 7 20.57 9.41 37.45
C ILE A 7 21.90 9.45 36.68
N VAL A 8 22.99 8.94 37.26
CA VAL A 8 24.31 8.93 36.61
C VAL A 8 24.33 7.99 35.41
N GLN A 9 23.70 6.81 35.51
CA GLN A 9 23.62 5.86 34.39
C GLN A 9 22.80 6.42 33.21
N ASP A 10 21.70 7.12 33.49
CA ASP A 10 20.86 7.76 32.45
C ASP A 10 21.59 8.90 31.73
N LEU A 11 22.46 9.62 32.43
CA LEU A 11 23.19 10.79 31.91
C LEU A 11 24.56 10.43 31.31
N LEU A 12 25.05 9.22 31.52
CA LEU A 12 26.37 8.77 31.08
C LEU A 12 26.61 8.92 29.56
N PRO A 13 25.65 8.57 28.67
CA PRO A 13 25.83 8.76 27.23
C PRO A 13 26.02 10.23 26.84
N LEU A 14 25.26 11.13 27.48
CA LEU A 14 25.35 12.57 27.26
C LEU A 14 26.65 13.16 27.83
N HIS A 15 27.19 12.55 28.88
CA HIS A 15 28.50 12.90 29.44
C HIS A 15 29.63 12.53 28.48
N GLU A 16 29.57 11.35 27.86
CA GLU A 16 30.56 10.88 26.87
C GLU A 16 30.59 11.75 25.60
N GLU A 17 29.45 12.30 25.19
CA GLU A 17 29.33 13.20 24.04
C GLU A 17 29.63 14.68 24.39
N ASP A 18 30.07 14.98 25.62
CA ASP A 18 30.35 16.33 26.13
C ASP A 18 29.13 17.30 26.11
N LEU A 19 27.90 16.76 26.03
CA LEU A 19 26.64 17.52 25.85
C LEU A 19 26.01 18.04 27.15
N LEU A 20 26.66 17.84 28.29
CA LEU A 20 26.16 18.28 29.60
C LEU A 20 26.71 19.65 30.03
N GLN A 21 25.96 20.35 30.88
CA GLN A 21 26.42 21.58 31.53
C GLN A 21 27.51 21.26 32.57
N ALA A 22 28.38 22.24 32.86
CA ALA A 22 29.56 22.05 33.72
C ALA A 22 29.21 21.51 35.12
N GLU A 23 28.14 22.01 35.74
CA GLU A 23 27.67 21.55 37.06
C GLU A 23 27.28 20.08 37.05
N THR A 24 26.58 19.63 36.00
CA THR A 24 26.16 18.24 35.84
C THR A 24 27.33 17.31 35.53
N LYS A 25 28.33 17.77 34.75
CA LYS A 25 29.58 17.04 34.51
C LYS A 25 30.33 16.80 35.81
N GLN A 26 30.49 17.83 36.63
CA GLN A 26 31.17 17.73 37.93
C GLN A 26 30.46 16.74 38.86
N PHE A 27 29.12 16.78 38.93
CA PHE A 27 28.33 15.82 39.71
C PHE A 27 28.58 14.37 39.28
N ILE A 28 28.59 14.10 37.96
CA ILE A 28 28.86 12.76 37.42
C ILE A 28 30.29 12.31 37.76
N GLU A 29 31.29 13.17 37.55
CA GLU A 29 32.69 12.86 37.85
C GLU A 29 32.94 12.57 39.34
N GLU A 30 32.30 13.33 40.24
CA GLU A 30 32.36 13.09 41.68
C GLU A 30 31.70 11.77 42.08
N HIS A 31 30.58 11.43 41.44
CA HIS A 31 29.91 10.15 41.67
C HIS A 31 30.75 8.96 41.16
N LEU A 32 31.36 9.06 39.97
CA LEU A 32 32.23 8.03 39.41
C LEU A 32 33.47 7.77 40.28
N LYS A 33 33.98 8.79 40.99
CA LYS A 33 35.08 8.64 41.96
C LYS A 33 34.72 7.77 43.16
N SER A 34 33.46 7.80 43.60
CA SER A 34 32.99 7.11 44.82
C SER A 34 32.20 5.82 44.56
N CYS A 35 31.63 5.65 43.36
CA CYS A 35 30.81 4.49 43.01
C CYS A 35 31.53 3.55 42.03
N GLN A 36 31.84 2.33 42.47
CA GLN A 36 32.49 1.31 41.65
C GLN A 36 31.58 0.77 40.54
N GLU A 37 30.29 0.60 40.81
CA GLU A 37 29.30 0.11 39.84
C GLU A 37 29.14 1.06 38.65
N CYS A 38 28.96 2.35 38.91
CA CYS A 38 28.79 3.34 37.84
C CYS A 38 30.07 3.51 37.00
N ARG A 39 31.24 3.34 37.62
CA ARG A 39 32.52 3.35 36.90
C ARG A 39 32.65 2.17 35.94
N HIS A 40 32.25 0.97 36.38
CA HIS A 40 32.29 -0.20 35.53
C HIS A 40 31.37 -0.05 34.30
N ILE A 41 30.20 0.56 34.49
CA ILE A 41 29.25 0.85 33.40
C ILE A 41 29.82 1.88 32.43
N ALA A 42 30.46 2.94 32.94
CA ALA A 42 31.13 3.96 32.11
C ALA A 42 32.28 3.38 31.27
N GLU A 43 33.03 2.43 31.81
CA GLU A 43 34.09 1.75 31.07
C GLU A 43 33.53 0.80 30.00
N GLN A 44 32.36 0.22 30.22
CA GLN A 44 31.69 -0.66 29.26
C GLN A 44 31.01 0.11 28.12
N SER A 45 30.49 1.32 28.36
CA SER A 45 29.88 2.17 27.32
C SER A 45 30.90 2.74 26.33
N GLN A 46 32.15 2.89 26.75
CA GLN A 46 33.27 3.31 25.88
C GLN A 46 33.76 2.23 24.90
N ILE A 47 33.24 0.99 25.00
CA ILE A 47 33.55 -0.05 24.03
C ILE A 47 32.86 0.34 22.72
N PRO A 48 33.62 0.58 21.62
CA PRO A 48 33.02 0.91 20.34
C PRO A 48 32.05 -0.20 19.95
N LEU A 49 30.75 0.12 19.94
CA LEU A 49 29.76 -0.79 19.37
C LEU A 49 30.23 -1.13 17.96
N PRO A 50 30.24 -2.42 17.55
CA PRO A 50 30.66 -2.79 16.22
C PRO A 50 29.88 -1.94 15.21
N ALA A 51 30.61 -1.10 14.48
CA ALA A 51 30.03 -0.30 13.42
C ALA A 51 29.37 -1.27 12.44
N GLU A 52 28.08 -1.07 12.23
CA GLU A 52 27.23 -1.83 11.32
C GLU A 52 26.91 -3.28 11.75
N VAL A 53 25.85 -3.42 12.56
CA VAL A 53 24.96 -4.55 12.35
C VAL A 53 24.28 -4.30 11.00
N ASN A 54 24.82 -4.83 9.91
CA ASN A 54 24.19 -4.79 8.58
C ASN A 54 22.91 -5.66 8.59
N PRO A 55 21.68 -5.14 8.75
CA PRO A 55 20.48 -5.97 8.69
C PRO A 55 20.02 -6.15 7.23
N VAL A 56 20.79 -5.64 6.25
CA VAL A 56 20.26 -5.17 4.98
C VAL A 56 20.09 -6.28 3.92
N GLY A 57 20.83 -7.38 3.99
CA GLY A 57 20.81 -8.42 2.96
C GLY A 57 19.65 -9.43 3.09
N ALA A 58 19.55 -10.08 4.25
CA ALA A 58 18.56 -11.14 4.49
C ALA A 58 17.13 -10.58 4.65
N SER A 59 16.99 -9.45 5.35
CA SER A 59 15.70 -8.77 5.55
C SER A 59 15.11 -8.26 4.24
N LYS A 60 15.92 -7.61 3.37
CA LYS A 60 15.45 -7.10 2.07
C LYS A 60 14.99 -8.22 1.13
N LYS A 61 15.66 -9.37 1.14
CA LYS A 61 15.26 -10.54 0.36
C LYS A 61 13.95 -11.15 0.88
N MET A 62 13.76 -11.22 2.19
CA MET A 62 12.53 -11.71 2.82
C MET A 62 11.35 -10.78 2.56
N ILE A 63 11.51 -9.46 2.76
CA ILE A 63 10.49 -8.45 2.47
C ILE A 63 10.12 -8.49 0.99
N ARG A 64 11.10 -8.54 0.07
CA ARG A 64 10.83 -8.66 -1.37
C ARG A 64 10.00 -9.90 -1.70
N ASN A 65 10.35 -11.05 -1.13
CA ASN A 65 9.60 -12.29 -1.37
C ASN A 65 8.16 -12.20 -0.83
N ILE A 66 7.95 -11.53 0.29
CA ILE A 66 6.61 -11.28 0.85
C ILE A 66 5.82 -10.34 -0.06
N THR A 67 6.40 -9.21 -0.47
CA THR A 67 5.75 -8.25 -1.37
C THR A 67 5.39 -8.90 -2.70
N VAL A 68 6.30 -9.67 -3.32
CA VAL A 68 6.03 -10.37 -4.58
C VAL A 68 4.88 -11.37 -4.42
N LYS A 69 4.87 -12.19 -3.36
CA LYS A 69 3.78 -13.13 -3.10
C LYS A 69 2.44 -12.42 -2.93
N LEU A 70 2.42 -11.33 -2.17
CA LEU A 70 1.22 -10.52 -1.98
C LEU A 70 0.74 -9.93 -3.30
N THR A 71 1.63 -9.28 -4.07
CA THR A 71 1.28 -8.71 -5.38
C THR A 71 0.79 -9.77 -6.37
N THR A 72 1.36 -10.98 -6.37
CA THR A 72 0.86 -12.08 -7.20
C THR A 72 -0.58 -12.47 -6.84
N ILE A 73 -0.90 -12.56 -5.54
CA ILE A 73 -2.27 -12.83 -5.08
C ILE A 73 -3.21 -11.70 -5.48
N GLN A 74 -2.78 -10.44 -5.33
CA GLN A 74 -3.58 -9.27 -5.73
C GLN A 74 -3.92 -9.31 -7.23
N ILE A 75 -2.92 -9.54 -8.08
CA ILE A 75 -3.09 -9.64 -9.53
C ILE A 75 -4.05 -10.78 -9.88
N PHE A 76 -3.97 -11.91 -9.20
CA PHE A 76 -4.87 -13.04 -9.42
C PHE A 76 -6.34 -12.67 -9.17
N PHE A 77 -6.65 -12.03 -8.04
CA PHE A 77 -8.02 -11.60 -7.74
C PHE A 77 -8.53 -10.52 -8.69
N VAL A 78 -7.71 -9.53 -9.03
CA VAL A 78 -8.07 -8.49 -10.00
C VAL A 78 -8.32 -9.11 -11.37
N ALA A 79 -7.49 -10.06 -11.81
CA ALA A 79 -7.64 -10.74 -13.09
C ALA A 79 -8.96 -11.53 -13.16
N ILE A 80 -9.34 -12.25 -12.09
CA ILE A 80 -10.63 -12.96 -12.03
C ILE A 80 -11.79 -11.96 -12.11
N ALA A 81 -11.76 -10.89 -11.31
CA ALA A 81 -12.81 -9.88 -11.33
C ALA A 81 -12.92 -9.22 -12.72
N PHE A 82 -11.78 -8.99 -13.37
CA PHE A 82 -11.72 -8.41 -14.71
C PHE A 82 -12.31 -9.35 -15.76
N ILE A 83 -11.97 -10.63 -15.75
CA ILE A 83 -12.54 -11.62 -16.68
C ILE A 83 -14.07 -11.71 -16.51
N LEU A 84 -14.57 -11.70 -15.27
CA LEU A 84 -16.01 -11.71 -14.99
C LEU A 84 -16.71 -10.42 -15.43
N ALA A 85 -16.06 -9.26 -15.28
CA ALA A 85 -16.58 -7.99 -15.80
C ALA A 85 -16.67 -8.05 -17.33
N MET A 86 -15.60 -8.50 -18.00
CA MET A 86 -15.57 -8.61 -19.46
C MET A 86 -16.62 -9.56 -20.01
N SER A 87 -16.94 -10.68 -19.33
CA SER A 87 -17.98 -11.60 -19.78
C SER A 87 -19.40 -11.02 -19.71
N THR A 88 -19.59 -9.94 -18.95
CA THR A 88 -20.87 -9.26 -18.75
C THR A 88 -20.91 -7.86 -19.35
N ALA A 89 -19.87 -7.45 -20.09
CA ALA A 89 -19.73 -6.12 -20.69
C ALA A 89 -20.82 -5.78 -21.72
N ILE A 90 -21.47 -6.79 -22.28
CA ILE A 90 -22.62 -6.61 -23.17
C ILE A 90 -23.85 -6.35 -22.29
N MET A 91 -24.50 -5.19 -22.48
CA MET A 91 -25.63 -4.70 -21.66
C MET A 91 -26.95 -5.49 -21.82
N ASN A 92 -26.89 -6.74 -22.27
CA ASN A 92 -28.07 -7.60 -22.43
C ASN A 92 -28.53 -8.27 -21.11
N ASN A 93 -27.73 -8.19 -20.04
CA ASN A 93 -28.06 -8.75 -18.74
C ASN A 93 -27.61 -7.80 -17.63
N SER A 94 -28.30 -7.75 -16.49
CA SER A 94 -27.93 -6.96 -15.31
C SER A 94 -26.66 -7.44 -14.58
N GLY A 95 -26.05 -8.55 -15.03
CA GLY A 95 -24.83 -9.11 -14.44
C GLY A 95 -23.66 -8.11 -14.33
N PHE A 96 -23.58 -7.14 -15.26
CA PHE A 96 -22.54 -6.10 -15.24
C PHE A 96 -22.55 -5.25 -13.96
N ILE A 97 -23.72 -5.08 -13.33
CA ILE A 97 -23.85 -4.26 -12.12
C ILE A 97 -22.95 -4.82 -11.02
N LEU A 98 -23.06 -6.13 -10.77
CA LEU A 98 -22.29 -6.78 -9.72
C LEU A 98 -20.81 -6.90 -10.11
N THR A 99 -20.52 -7.29 -11.34
CA THR A 99 -19.14 -7.58 -11.78
C THR A 99 -18.29 -6.31 -11.86
N TYR A 100 -18.83 -5.20 -12.40
CA TYR A 100 -18.10 -3.92 -12.45
C TYR A 100 -18.01 -3.24 -11.08
N THR A 101 -19.03 -3.37 -10.23
CA THR A 101 -18.92 -2.91 -8.82
C THR A 101 -17.83 -3.68 -8.09
N THR A 102 -17.78 -5.01 -8.27
CA THR A 102 -16.74 -5.86 -7.66
C THR A 102 -15.36 -5.53 -8.20
N LEU A 103 -15.23 -5.37 -9.52
CA LEU A 103 -13.98 -4.97 -10.15
C LEU A 103 -13.49 -3.62 -9.62
N GLY A 104 -14.38 -2.64 -9.50
CA GLY A 104 -14.07 -1.32 -8.94
C GLY A 104 -13.59 -1.40 -7.49
N ALA A 105 -14.29 -2.14 -6.64
CA ALA A 105 -13.92 -2.30 -5.23
C ALA A 105 -12.58 -3.02 -5.07
N VAL A 106 -12.42 -4.19 -5.71
CA VAL A 106 -11.21 -5.01 -5.59
C VAL A 106 -9.98 -4.28 -6.15
N SER A 107 -10.11 -3.66 -7.32
CA SER A 107 -9.00 -2.92 -7.93
C SER A 107 -8.61 -1.71 -7.08
N PHE A 108 -9.58 -0.97 -6.54
CA PHE A 108 -9.28 0.16 -5.68
C PHE A 108 -8.61 -0.25 -4.36
N LEU A 109 -9.08 -1.33 -3.72
CA LEU A 109 -8.49 -1.85 -2.48
C LEU A 109 -7.01 -2.24 -2.64
N PHE A 110 -6.61 -2.72 -3.83
CA PHE A 110 -5.23 -3.13 -4.08
C PHE A 110 -4.35 -2.03 -4.64
N TYR A 111 -4.82 -1.24 -5.60
CA TYR A 111 -4.01 -0.20 -6.25
C TYR A 111 -4.07 1.15 -5.54
N ARG A 112 -5.06 1.37 -4.65
CA ARG A 112 -5.30 2.65 -3.94
C ARG A 112 -5.35 3.85 -4.90
N SER A 113 -5.76 3.63 -6.14
CA SER A 113 -5.76 4.62 -7.21
C SER A 113 -7.05 4.55 -8.02
N VAL A 114 -7.81 5.66 -8.00
CA VAL A 114 -9.04 5.82 -8.79
C VAL A 114 -8.72 5.75 -10.28
N LEU A 115 -7.64 6.40 -10.72
CA LEU A 115 -7.25 6.44 -12.13
C LEU A 115 -6.96 5.04 -12.68
N ILE A 116 -6.15 4.24 -11.97
CA ILE A 116 -5.83 2.87 -12.41
C ILE A 116 -7.10 2.04 -12.51
N THR A 117 -7.99 2.16 -11.54
CA THR A 117 -9.26 1.42 -11.51
C THR A 117 -10.18 1.80 -12.69
N VAL A 118 -10.32 3.09 -12.97
CA VAL A 118 -11.11 3.60 -14.09
C VAL A 118 -10.51 3.18 -15.43
N LEU A 119 -9.19 3.24 -15.59
CA LEU A 119 -8.52 2.81 -16.82
C LEU A 119 -8.69 1.30 -17.05
N LEU A 120 -8.55 0.50 -15.99
CA LEU A 120 -8.68 -0.96 -16.04
C LEU A 120 -10.11 -1.39 -16.43
N ALA A 121 -11.14 -0.72 -15.92
CA ALA A 121 -12.52 -1.00 -16.28
C ALA A 121 -12.94 -0.37 -17.62
N GLY A 122 -12.45 0.83 -17.95
CA GLY A 122 -12.93 1.63 -19.06
C GLY A 122 -12.26 1.32 -20.39
N VAL A 123 -10.92 1.26 -20.44
CA VAL A 123 -10.19 1.12 -21.70
C VAL A 123 -10.50 -0.22 -22.39
N PRO A 124 -10.40 -1.38 -21.71
CA PRO A 124 -10.71 -2.66 -22.35
C PRO A 124 -12.17 -2.76 -22.75
N ASN A 125 -13.09 -2.23 -21.93
CA ASN A 125 -14.52 -2.23 -22.23
C ASN A 125 -14.85 -1.40 -23.48
N PHE A 126 -14.29 -0.20 -23.57
CA PHE A 126 -14.50 0.67 -24.73
C PHE A 126 -13.94 0.03 -26.01
N ILE A 127 -12.72 -0.53 -25.94
CA ILE A 127 -12.13 -1.25 -27.07
C ILE A 127 -13.00 -2.45 -27.46
N TRP A 128 -13.48 -3.23 -26.49
CA TRP A 128 -14.32 -4.40 -26.74
C TRP A 128 -15.65 -4.03 -27.41
N ASN A 129 -16.34 -2.99 -26.93
CA ASN A 129 -17.58 -2.53 -27.56
C ASN A 129 -17.32 -1.98 -28.97
N CYS A 130 -16.23 -1.23 -29.17
CA CYS A 130 -15.83 -0.77 -30.50
C CYS A 130 -15.59 -1.95 -31.45
N LEU A 131 -14.90 -3.01 -30.99
CA LEU A 131 -14.66 -4.21 -31.81
C LEU A 131 -15.96 -4.97 -32.12
N LEU A 132 -16.86 -5.13 -31.14
CA LEU A 132 -18.13 -5.84 -31.33
C LEU A 132 -19.06 -5.14 -32.32
N TYR A 133 -19.20 -3.82 -32.22
CA TYR A 133 -20.20 -3.09 -33.01
C TYR A 133 -19.67 -2.47 -34.30
N MET A 134 -18.34 -2.33 -34.47
CA MET A 134 -17.74 -1.72 -35.66
C MET A 134 -16.93 -2.67 -36.54
N THR A 135 -16.73 -3.93 -36.15
CA THR A 135 -15.90 -4.87 -36.94
C THR A 135 -16.59 -6.22 -37.18
N ASP A 136 -16.39 -6.78 -38.38
CA ASP A 136 -16.90 -8.10 -38.76
C ASP A 136 -16.09 -9.26 -38.15
N TRP A 137 -14.95 -8.97 -37.53
CA TRP A 137 -14.04 -9.99 -37.00
C TRP A 137 -14.60 -10.64 -35.73
N PHE A 138 -15.20 -9.85 -34.85
CA PHE A 138 -15.64 -10.28 -33.52
C PHE A 138 -17.15 -10.05 -33.27
N GLY A 139 -17.85 -9.35 -34.17
CA GLY A 139 -19.23 -8.90 -33.95
C GLY A 139 -20.29 -9.96 -34.30
N GLU A 140 -21.11 -10.34 -33.32
CA GLU A 140 -22.43 -10.96 -33.56
C GLU A 140 -23.56 -9.92 -33.66
N PHE A 141 -23.30 -8.67 -33.28
CA PHE A 141 -24.28 -7.58 -33.19
C PHE A 141 -23.78 -6.36 -33.99
N TYR A 142 -24.39 -6.11 -35.15
CA TYR A 142 -24.01 -5.00 -36.04
C TYR A 142 -24.90 -3.79 -35.83
N ALA A 143 -24.30 -2.60 -35.72
CA ALA A 143 -25.03 -1.35 -35.80
C ALA A 143 -25.25 -0.96 -37.26
N GLU A 144 -26.33 -0.25 -37.58
CA GLU A 144 -26.62 0.16 -38.95
C GLU A 144 -25.70 1.30 -39.42
N SER A 145 -25.06 2.00 -38.47
CA SER A 145 -24.13 3.09 -38.76
C SER A 145 -22.99 3.20 -37.75
N PHE A 146 -21.89 3.81 -38.18
CA PHE A 146 -20.76 4.13 -37.31
C PHE A 146 -21.17 5.02 -36.13
N SER A 147 -22.06 5.99 -36.36
CA SER A 147 -22.55 6.89 -35.30
C SER A 147 -23.30 6.13 -34.22
N GLU A 148 -24.13 5.17 -34.62
CA GLU A 148 -24.88 4.32 -33.71
C GLU A 148 -23.93 3.40 -32.91
N ALA A 149 -22.97 2.75 -33.56
CA ALA A 149 -21.97 1.93 -32.89
C ALA A 149 -21.17 2.74 -31.84
N LEU A 150 -20.74 3.95 -32.20
CA LEU A 150 -20.02 4.84 -31.30
C LEU A 150 -20.90 5.26 -30.12
N GLN A 151 -22.17 5.57 -30.37
CA GLN A 151 -23.12 5.94 -29.32
C GLN A 151 -23.35 4.79 -28.34
N ILE A 152 -23.49 3.55 -28.83
CA ILE A 152 -23.63 2.35 -27.99
C ILE A 152 -22.37 2.15 -27.15
N ALA A 153 -21.18 2.22 -27.76
CA ALA A 153 -19.91 2.05 -27.05
C ALA A 153 -19.69 3.10 -25.96
N LEU A 154 -20.02 4.38 -26.23
CA LEU A 154 -19.93 5.45 -25.24
C LEU A 154 -20.96 5.28 -24.12
N THR A 155 -22.19 4.92 -24.45
CA THR A 155 -23.24 4.68 -23.45
C THR A 155 -22.86 3.53 -22.52
N SER A 156 -22.41 2.41 -23.10
CA SER A 156 -21.89 1.26 -22.37
C SER A 156 -20.73 1.66 -21.47
N LEU A 157 -19.75 2.42 -21.98
CA LEU A 157 -18.63 2.89 -21.18
C LEU A 157 -19.09 3.71 -19.96
N ILE A 158 -20.00 4.66 -20.15
CA ILE A 158 -20.51 5.52 -19.07
C ILE A 158 -21.19 4.65 -18.00
N VAL A 159 -22.09 3.75 -18.39
CA VAL A 159 -22.83 2.89 -17.45
C VAL A 159 -21.89 2.03 -16.62
N HIS A 160 -20.92 1.36 -17.26
CA HIS A 160 -19.96 0.51 -16.57
C HIS A 160 -19.02 1.30 -15.63
N LEU A 161 -18.63 2.52 -16.02
CA LEU A 161 -17.85 3.40 -15.18
C LEU A 161 -18.63 3.89 -13.95
N LEU A 162 -19.93 4.12 -14.06
CA LEU A 162 -20.78 4.47 -12.91
C LEU A 162 -20.73 3.37 -11.83
N PHE A 163 -20.93 2.11 -12.21
CA PHE A 163 -20.88 1.00 -11.25
C PHE A 163 -19.48 0.73 -10.72
N THR A 164 -18.46 0.92 -11.56
CA THR A 164 -17.06 0.88 -11.13
C THR A 164 -16.78 1.95 -10.06
N PHE A 165 -17.31 3.16 -10.25
CA PHE A 165 -17.17 4.25 -9.28
C PHE A 165 -17.87 3.96 -7.95
N ILE A 166 -19.05 3.33 -8.00
CA ILE A 166 -19.71 2.81 -6.78
C ILE A 166 -18.80 1.81 -6.06
N GLY A 167 -18.18 0.89 -6.80
CA GLY A 167 -17.18 -0.03 -6.26
C GLY A 167 -16.00 0.67 -5.58
N ILE A 168 -15.47 1.72 -6.19
CA ILE A 168 -14.39 2.54 -5.62
C ILE A 168 -14.82 3.17 -4.29
N ILE A 169 -16.04 3.72 -4.19
CA ILE A 169 -16.58 4.29 -2.95
C ILE A 169 -16.69 3.23 -1.85
N ILE A 170 -17.15 2.01 -2.20
CA ILE A 170 -17.20 0.88 -1.27
C ILE A 170 -15.79 0.54 -0.78
N GLY A 171 -14.82 0.41 -1.70
CA GLY A 171 -13.43 0.14 -1.35
C GLY A 171 -12.83 1.22 -0.45
N PHE A 172 -13.12 2.49 -0.71
CA PHE A 172 -12.70 3.61 0.13
C PHE A 172 -13.29 3.53 1.55
N SER A 173 -14.57 3.20 1.64
CA SER A 173 -15.26 3.04 2.93
C SER A 173 -14.66 1.90 3.76
N ILE A 174 -14.32 0.77 3.12
CA ILE A 174 -13.64 -0.37 3.77
C ILE A 174 -12.25 0.01 4.28
N LEU A 175 -11.48 0.80 3.51
CA LEU A 175 -10.17 1.25 3.98
C LEU A 175 -10.30 2.17 5.19
N LYS A 176 -11.25 3.10 5.15
CA LYS A 176 -11.48 4.03 6.24
C LYS A 176 -11.85 3.33 7.55
N THR A 177 -12.73 2.33 7.51
CA THR A 177 -13.11 1.59 8.72
C THR A 177 -11.98 0.74 9.29
N ARG A 178 -11.00 0.33 8.47
CA ARG A 178 -9.81 -0.41 8.93
C ARG A 178 -8.73 0.48 9.51
N GLU A 179 -8.68 1.76 9.15
CA GLU A 179 -7.73 2.73 9.70
C GLU A 179 -8.17 3.24 11.08
N GLU A 180 -9.47 3.15 11.40
CA GLU A 180 -10.05 3.59 12.69
C GLU A 180 -10.05 2.49 13.79
N ILE A 181 -9.62 1.27 13.49
CA ILE A 181 -9.52 0.11 14.43
C ILE A 181 -8.06 -0.15 14.77
#